data_AF-A0A941G7Z4-F1
#
_entry.id   AF-A0A941G7Z4-F1
#
_cell.length_a   1.000
_cell.length_b   1.000
_cell.length_c   1.000
_cell.angle_alpha   90.00
_cell.angle_beta   90.00
_cell.angle_gamma   90.00
#
_symmetry.space_group_name_H-M   'P 1'
#
loop_
_entity.id
_entity.type
_entity.pdbx_description
1 polymer ?
#
loop_
_entity_poly.entity_id
_entity_poly.type
_entity_poly.pdbx_seq_one_letter_code
_entity_poly.pdbx_strand_id
1 'polypeptide(L)'
;LWVFEGFTSYYDDLLLLRSNAITQNDYLRLLAKTITSVARTPGRHKQSVAESSFDAWTRYYKQDENSPNALVSYYTKGALVALGLDLLIRQESAGAHSLDDVMRLLWQRYGRDFYQGKAQGLPEDGLPALIKEATGVDTRRFIARHAYGTADVPLAELLAPQGVKLQWKATVNIPSLDVRTRKQGESVALATVLEGGAGHKGGLSAGDVLVAIDGLKVEGAAGV
;
A
#
# COMPACT_ATOMS: atom_id res chain seq x y z
N LEU A 1 -11.60 6.37 3.19
CA LEU A 1 -11.37 5.43 2.07
C LEU A 1 -10.46 4.27 2.46
N TRP A 2 -9.37 4.47 3.20
CA TRP A 2 -8.41 3.39 3.52
C TRP A 2 -9.02 2.15 4.19
N VAL A 3 -10.08 2.33 5.00
CA VAL A 3 -10.86 1.19 5.52
C VAL A 3 -11.60 0.51 4.37
N PHE A 4 -12.52 1.21 3.72
CA PHE A 4 -13.39 0.61 2.69
C PHE A 4 -12.62 0.09 1.46
N GLU A 5 -11.75 0.90 0.87
CA GLU A 5 -10.97 0.56 -0.33
C GLU A 5 -9.76 -0.30 0.01
N GLY A 6 -9.03 0.05 1.08
CA GLY A 6 -7.84 -0.69 1.48
C GLY A 6 -8.16 -2.09 2.00
N PHE A 7 -9.25 -2.26 2.77
CA PHE A 7 -9.64 -3.60 3.23
C PHE A 7 -10.18 -4.42 2.06
N THR A 8 -10.93 -3.80 1.14
CA THR A 8 -11.35 -4.47 -0.10
C THR A 8 -10.14 -4.93 -0.92
N SER A 9 -9.09 -4.10 -1.03
CA SER A 9 -7.82 -4.42 -1.70
C SER A 9 -6.94 -5.44 -0.97
N TYR A 10 -7.29 -5.80 0.25
CA TYR A 10 -6.68 -6.92 0.97
C TYR A 10 -7.47 -8.20 0.71
N TYR A 11 -8.80 -8.08 0.74
CA TYR A 11 -9.70 -9.21 0.57
C TYR A 11 -9.83 -9.67 -0.88
N ASP A 12 -9.66 -8.83 -1.89
CA ASP A 12 -9.71 -9.23 -3.30
C ASP A 12 -8.73 -10.39 -3.61
N ASP A 13 -7.45 -10.24 -3.28
CA ASP A 13 -6.43 -11.25 -3.48
C ASP A 13 -6.60 -12.44 -2.50
N LEU A 14 -6.95 -12.16 -1.24
CA LEU A 14 -7.13 -13.21 -0.23
C LEU A 14 -8.32 -14.13 -0.54
N LEU A 15 -9.42 -13.57 -1.08
CA LEU A 15 -10.59 -14.35 -1.46
C LEU A 15 -10.35 -15.21 -2.70
N LEU A 16 -9.45 -14.80 -3.61
CA LEU A 16 -9.00 -15.67 -4.71
C LEU A 16 -8.27 -16.90 -4.16
N LEU A 17 -7.40 -16.72 -3.16
CA LEU A 17 -6.75 -17.86 -2.49
C LEU A 17 -7.78 -18.75 -1.79
N ARG A 18 -8.68 -18.16 -0.98
CA ARG A 18 -9.67 -18.90 -0.20
C ARG A 18 -10.71 -19.63 -1.05
N SER A 19 -10.99 -19.14 -2.26
CA SER A 19 -11.86 -19.83 -3.24
C SER A 19 -11.13 -20.89 -4.07
N ASN A 20 -9.83 -21.11 -3.84
CA ASN A 20 -8.95 -21.97 -4.64
C ASN A 20 -8.84 -21.55 -6.12
N ALA A 21 -9.13 -20.27 -6.45
CA ALA A 21 -8.94 -19.75 -7.80
C ALA A 21 -7.46 -19.53 -8.13
N ILE A 22 -6.62 -19.30 -7.12
CA ILE A 22 -5.16 -19.17 -7.24
C ILE A 22 -4.47 -20.04 -6.19
N THR A 23 -3.20 -20.37 -6.43
CA THR A 23 -2.39 -21.10 -5.43
C THR A 23 -1.86 -20.16 -4.35
N GLN A 24 -1.41 -20.73 -3.23
CA GLN A 24 -0.71 -19.96 -2.17
C GLN A 24 0.52 -19.22 -2.73
N ASN A 25 1.25 -19.83 -3.66
CA ASN A 25 2.41 -19.19 -4.30
C ASN A 25 2.00 -17.98 -5.13
N ASP A 26 0.87 -18.05 -5.83
CA ASP A 26 0.34 -16.91 -6.60
C ASP A 26 -0.08 -15.77 -5.68
N TYR A 27 -0.79 -16.08 -4.59
CA TYR A 27 -1.14 -15.10 -3.57
C TYR A 27 0.10 -14.41 -2.97
N LEU A 28 1.13 -15.18 -2.59
CA LEU A 28 2.36 -14.60 -2.04
C LEU A 28 3.10 -13.72 -3.06
N ARG A 29 3.02 -14.01 -4.37
CA ARG A 29 3.55 -13.13 -5.42
C ARG A 29 2.76 -11.83 -5.53
N LEU A 30 1.44 -11.88 -5.47
CA LEU A 30 0.57 -10.69 -5.47
C LEU A 30 0.86 -9.82 -4.25
N LEU A 31 0.93 -10.44 -3.06
CA LEU A 31 1.30 -9.75 -1.83
C LEU A 31 2.70 -9.11 -1.92
N ALA A 32 3.70 -9.85 -2.42
CA ALA A 32 5.05 -9.30 -2.61
C ALA A 32 5.09 -8.12 -3.59
N LYS A 33 4.26 -8.15 -4.65
CA LYS A 33 4.10 -7.03 -5.59
C LYS A 33 3.52 -5.80 -4.90
N THR A 34 2.48 -5.97 -4.08
CA THR A 34 1.88 -4.88 -3.30
C THR A 34 2.86 -4.28 -2.30
N ILE A 35 3.57 -5.14 -1.53
CA ILE A 35 4.61 -4.73 -0.59
C ILE A 35 5.72 -3.94 -1.31
N THR A 36 6.19 -4.45 -2.46
CA THR A 36 7.24 -3.79 -3.25
C THR A 36 6.77 -2.45 -3.81
N SER A 37 5.53 -2.37 -4.29
CA SER A 37 4.96 -1.13 -4.83
C SER A 37 4.95 -0.01 -3.78
N VAL A 38 4.49 -0.32 -2.56
CA VAL A 38 4.50 0.63 -1.44
C VAL A 38 5.93 0.96 -1.01
N ALA A 39 6.82 -0.03 -0.87
CA ALA A 39 8.18 0.21 -0.40
C ALA A 39 9.02 1.10 -1.35
N ARG A 40 8.72 1.07 -2.66
CA ARG A 40 9.41 1.85 -3.70
C ARG A 40 9.01 3.32 -3.76
N THR A 41 8.00 3.77 -3.02
CA THR A 41 7.56 5.17 -3.05
C THR A 41 8.05 5.94 -1.81
N PRO A 42 8.91 6.96 -1.96
CA PRO A 42 9.33 7.79 -0.83
C PRO A 42 8.17 8.45 -0.07
N GLY A 43 7.07 8.75 -0.79
CA GLY A 43 5.87 9.38 -0.23
C GLY A 43 5.23 8.61 0.94
N ARG A 44 5.50 7.31 1.07
CA ARG A 44 5.02 6.49 2.19
C ARG A 44 5.44 7.01 3.57
N HIS A 45 6.53 7.76 3.66
CA HIS A 45 7.04 8.38 4.89
C HIS A 45 6.54 9.81 5.10
N LYS A 46 5.83 10.39 4.13
CA LYS A 46 5.39 11.80 4.14
C LYS A 46 3.88 11.96 4.28
N GLN A 47 3.12 10.96 3.82
CA GLN A 47 1.67 10.96 3.92
C GLN A 47 1.17 9.68 4.60
N SER A 48 0.30 9.84 5.58
CA SER A 48 -0.43 8.72 6.19
C SER A 48 -1.51 8.19 5.24
N VAL A 49 -1.99 6.96 5.47
CA VAL A 49 -3.05 6.39 4.63
C VAL A 49 -4.41 7.04 4.93
N ALA A 50 -4.60 7.54 6.16
CA ALA A 50 -5.76 8.32 6.57
C ALA A 50 -5.81 9.68 5.85
N GLU A 51 -4.70 10.42 5.79
CA GLU A 51 -4.62 11.67 5.02
C GLU A 51 -4.82 11.43 3.52
N SER A 52 -4.20 10.39 2.97
CA SER A 52 -4.41 9.99 1.56
C SER A 52 -5.89 9.73 1.25
N SER A 53 -6.64 9.18 2.20
CA SER A 53 -8.09 9.00 2.07
C SER A 53 -8.88 10.30 2.09
N PHE A 54 -8.47 11.25 2.93
CA PHE A 54 -9.15 12.53 3.11
C PHE A 54 -8.91 13.43 1.88
N ASP A 55 -7.66 13.50 1.41
CA ASP A 55 -7.22 14.32 0.29
C ASP A 55 -7.41 13.65 -1.08
N ALA A 56 -8.17 12.56 -1.17
CA ALA A 56 -8.29 11.78 -2.40
C ALA A 56 -8.70 12.64 -3.62
N TRP A 57 -9.62 13.58 -3.40
CA TRP A 57 -10.18 14.48 -4.41
C TRP A 57 -9.20 15.52 -4.97
N THR A 58 -8.23 15.93 -4.15
CA THR A 58 -7.32 17.04 -4.47
C THR A 58 -5.93 16.55 -4.88
N ARG A 59 -5.47 15.43 -4.30
CA ARG A 59 -4.11 14.91 -4.49
C ARG A 59 -4.09 13.57 -5.21
N TYR A 60 -4.88 12.59 -4.77
CA TYR A 60 -4.80 11.23 -5.35
C TYR A 60 -5.41 11.13 -6.76
N TYR A 61 -6.50 11.85 -7.05
CA TYR A 61 -7.08 11.87 -8.41
C TYR A 61 -6.40 12.84 -9.37
N LYS A 62 -5.48 13.68 -8.89
CA LYS A 62 -4.71 14.65 -9.68
C LYS A 62 -3.22 14.45 -9.48
N GLN A 63 -2.76 13.23 -9.75
CA GLN A 63 -1.35 12.90 -9.62
C GLN A 63 -0.50 13.62 -10.67
N ASP A 64 0.67 14.03 -10.24
CA ASP A 64 1.72 14.69 -10.99
C ASP A 64 3.04 13.89 -10.90
N GLU A 65 4.10 14.41 -11.50
CA GLU A 65 5.43 13.83 -11.51
C GLU A 65 6.02 13.56 -10.11
N ASN A 66 5.61 14.33 -9.10
CA ASN A 66 6.14 14.25 -7.74
C ASN A 66 5.30 13.36 -6.82
N SER A 67 4.15 12.88 -7.30
CA SER A 67 3.23 12.05 -6.54
C SER A 67 3.88 10.80 -5.92
N PRO A 68 4.80 10.06 -6.57
CA PRO A 68 5.52 8.96 -5.94
C PRO A 68 6.39 9.37 -4.72
N ASN A 69 6.83 10.63 -4.66
CA ASN A 69 7.66 11.16 -3.57
C ASN A 69 6.85 11.77 -2.43
N ALA A 70 5.62 12.19 -2.70
CA ALA A 70 4.80 12.97 -1.75
C ALA A 70 3.53 12.24 -1.28
N LEU A 71 3.03 11.29 -2.07
CA LEU A 71 1.74 10.65 -1.82
C LEU A 71 1.89 9.15 -1.57
N VAL A 72 0.84 8.58 -0.99
CA VAL A 72 0.67 7.14 -0.91
C VAL A 72 -0.72 6.73 -1.38
N SER A 73 -0.86 5.52 -1.90
CA SER A 73 -2.16 4.98 -2.30
C SER A 73 -2.89 4.39 -1.10
N TYR A 74 -4.10 4.88 -0.85
CA TYR A 74 -4.99 4.32 0.17
C TYR A 74 -5.52 2.93 -0.16
N TYR A 75 -5.38 2.47 -1.41
CA TYR A 75 -5.60 1.08 -1.80
C TYR A 75 -4.44 0.20 -1.31
N THR A 76 -3.23 0.42 -1.83
CA THR A 76 -2.11 -0.49 -1.58
C THR A 76 -1.55 -0.38 -0.16
N LYS A 77 -1.33 0.83 0.39
CA LYS A 77 -0.93 0.97 1.80
C LYS A 77 -2.09 0.62 2.74
N GLY A 78 -3.33 0.88 2.33
CA GLY A 78 -4.52 0.45 3.08
C GLY A 78 -4.61 -1.08 3.19
N ALA A 79 -4.33 -1.80 2.11
CA ALA A 79 -4.26 -3.26 2.11
C ALA A 79 -3.16 -3.80 3.05
N LEU A 80 -1.99 -3.15 3.10
CA LEU A 80 -0.93 -3.54 4.04
C LEU A 80 -1.30 -3.25 5.50
N VAL A 81 -2.04 -2.17 5.77
CA VAL A 81 -2.61 -1.90 7.10
C VAL A 81 -3.66 -2.94 7.47
N ALA A 82 -4.53 -3.34 6.54
CA ALA A 82 -5.53 -4.39 6.74
C ALA A 82 -4.87 -5.75 7.04
N LEU A 83 -3.87 -6.15 6.25
CA LEU A 83 -3.06 -7.34 6.50
C LEU A 83 -2.39 -7.29 7.87
N GLY A 84 -1.79 -6.14 8.22
CA GLY A 84 -1.16 -5.96 9.52
C GLY A 84 -2.13 -6.08 10.69
N LEU A 85 -3.35 -5.54 10.55
CA LEU A 85 -4.43 -5.71 11.52
C LEU A 85 -4.85 -7.18 11.63
N ASP A 86 -5.03 -7.88 10.50
CA ASP A 86 -5.41 -9.31 10.52
C ASP A 86 -4.35 -10.16 11.25
N LEU A 87 -3.07 -9.95 10.92
CA LEU A 87 -1.96 -10.66 11.57
C LEU A 87 -1.85 -10.33 13.06
N LEU A 88 -1.98 -9.05 13.44
CA LEU A 88 -1.96 -8.62 14.84
C LEU A 88 -3.12 -9.24 15.63
N ILE A 89 -4.34 -9.21 15.08
CA ILE A 89 -5.52 -9.80 15.72
C ILE A 89 -5.30 -11.30 15.92
N ARG A 90 -4.84 -12.03 14.89
CA ARG A 90 -4.53 -13.46 14.99
C ARG A 90 -3.48 -13.73 16.06
N GLN A 91 -2.43 -12.92 16.13
CA GLN A 91 -1.36 -13.09 17.13
C GLN A 91 -1.88 -12.87 18.57
N GLU A 92 -2.53 -11.73 18.82
CA GLU A 92 -2.98 -11.33 20.17
C GLU A 92 -4.17 -12.16 20.67
N SER A 93 -4.95 -12.76 19.76
CA SER A 93 -6.05 -13.67 20.09
C SER A 93 -5.66 -15.16 20.06
N ALA A 94 -4.36 -15.49 19.93
CA ALA A 94 -3.87 -16.86 19.78
C ALA A 94 -4.60 -17.67 18.68
N GLY A 95 -4.94 -16.99 17.58
CA GLY A 95 -5.62 -17.54 16.41
C GLY A 95 -7.14 -17.65 16.54
N ALA A 96 -7.74 -17.23 17.66
CA ALA A 96 -9.19 -17.31 17.88
C ALA A 96 -9.99 -16.32 17.00
N HIS A 97 -9.38 -15.18 16.68
CA HIS A 97 -10.00 -14.12 15.89
C HIS A 97 -9.12 -13.64 14.74
N SER A 98 -9.74 -12.93 13.82
CA SER A 98 -9.12 -12.37 12.62
C SER A 98 -9.86 -11.10 12.18
N LEU A 99 -9.35 -10.45 11.14
CA LEU A 99 -10.06 -9.34 10.50
C LEU A 99 -11.44 -9.78 9.95
N ASP A 100 -11.65 -11.08 9.68
CA ASP A 100 -12.95 -11.57 9.23
C ASP A 100 -14.05 -11.35 10.28
N ASP A 101 -13.72 -11.49 11.56
CA ASP A 101 -14.67 -11.27 12.67
C ASP A 101 -15.08 -9.80 12.74
N VAL A 102 -14.12 -8.89 12.51
CA VAL A 102 -14.35 -7.45 12.39
C VAL A 102 -15.26 -7.15 11.19
N MET A 103 -14.99 -7.73 10.02
CA MET A 103 -15.78 -7.52 8.81
C MET A 103 -17.21 -8.03 8.96
N ARG A 104 -17.40 -9.19 9.62
CA ARG A 104 -18.74 -9.72 9.92
C ARG A 104 -19.52 -8.79 10.85
N LEU A 105 -18.90 -8.31 11.93
CA LEU A 105 -19.54 -7.37 12.84
C LEU A 105 -19.89 -6.05 12.13
N LEU A 106 -18.96 -5.52 11.33
CA LEU A 106 -19.17 -4.31 10.52
C LEU A 106 -20.37 -4.47 9.59
N TRP A 107 -20.47 -5.58 8.86
CA TRP A 107 -21.59 -5.86 7.97
C TRP A 107 -22.91 -6.03 8.72
N GLN A 108 -22.93 -6.79 9.82
CA GLN A 108 -24.14 -6.99 10.63
C GLN A 108 -24.67 -5.68 11.21
N ARG A 109 -23.77 -4.79 11.66
CA ARG A 109 -24.14 -3.53 12.31
C ARG A 109 -24.55 -2.44 11.33
N TYR A 110 -23.81 -2.27 10.24
CA TYR A 110 -23.94 -1.12 9.37
C TYR A 110 -24.40 -1.47 7.96
N GLY A 111 -24.12 -2.69 7.48
CA GLY A 111 -24.34 -3.06 6.07
C GLY A 111 -25.67 -3.75 5.80
N ARG A 112 -26.02 -4.79 6.58
CA ARG A 112 -27.12 -5.72 6.29
C ARG A 112 -28.46 -5.02 6.08
N ASP A 113 -28.79 -4.09 6.97
CA ASP A 113 -30.08 -3.41 7.00
C ASP A 113 -30.00 -1.96 6.48
N PHE A 114 -28.86 -1.57 5.86
CA PHE A 114 -28.55 -0.19 5.47
C PHE A 114 -29.63 0.44 4.58
N TYR A 115 -30.13 -0.31 3.59
CA TYR A 115 -31.16 0.14 2.66
C TYR A 115 -32.59 -0.17 3.11
N GLN A 116 -32.76 -0.87 4.23
CA GLN A 116 -34.07 -1.35 4.72
C GLN A 116 -34.56 -0.60 5.97
N GLY A 117 -33.74 0.29 6.54
CA GLY A 117 -34.07 1.02 7.76
C GLY A 117 -33.38 2.38 7.87
N LYS A 118 -32.98 2.76 9.08
CA LYS A 118 -32.23 3.99 9.34
C LYS A 118 -30.75 3.77 9.04
N ALA A 119 -30.32 4.15 7.84
CA ALA A 119 -28.94 4.07 7.39
C ALA A 119 -27.97 4.67 8.44
N GLN A 120 -26.99 3.86 8.85
CA GLN A 120 -25.93 4.26 9.78
C GLN A 120 -24.59 3.87 9.18
N GLY A 121 -23.66 4.82 9.15
CA GLY A 121 -22.28 4.58 8.73
C GLY A 121 -21.37 4.27 9.91
N LEU A 122 -20.18 3.76 9.60
CA LEU A 122 -19.08 3.70 10.55
C LEU A 122 -18.61 5.12 10.89
N PRO A 123 -18.59 5.55 12.17
CA PRO A 123 -17.98 6.81 12.57
C PRO A 123 -16.48 6.84 12.26
N GLU A 124 -15.91 8.02 12.01
CA GLU A 124 -14.50 8.15 11.60
C GLU A 124 -13.51 7.53 12.60
N ASP A 125 -13.81 7.60 13.89
CA ASP A 125 -13.04 7.04 15.00
C ASP A 125 -13.59 5.71 15.54
N GLY A 126 -14.61 5.13 14.88
CA GLY A 126 -15.33 3.96 15.37
C GLY A 126 -14.61 2.63 15.16
N LEU A 127 -13.63 2.56 14.24
CA LEU A 127 -12.97 1.31 13.87
C LEU A 127 -12.24 0.63 15.04
N PRO A 128 -11.40 1.30 15.86
CA PRO A 128 -10.70 0.64 16.96
C PRO A 128 -11.65 0.03 18.00
N ALA A 129 -12.74 0.73 18.33
CA ALA A 129 -13.76 0.23 19.25
C ALA A 129 -14.46 -1.01 18.67
N LEU A 130 -14.79 -0.99 17.37
CA LEU A 130 -15.40 -2.12 16.69
C LEU A 130 -14.48 -3.34 16.63
N ILE A 131 -13.17 -3.15 16.38
CA ILE A 131 -12.20 -4.25 16.41
C ILE A 131 -12.10 -4.85 17.81
N LYS A 132 -12.03 -3.99 18.84
CA LYS A 132 -11.97 -4.44 20.24
C LYS A 132 -13.21 -5.24 20.62
N GLU A 133 -14.38 -4.82 20.18
CA GLU A 133 -15.63 -5.54 20.40
C GLU A 133 -15.66 -6.90 19.69
N ALA A 134 -15.27 -6.94 18.41
CA ALA A 134 -15.32 -8.16 17.61
C ALA A 134 -14.30 -9.22 18.05
N THR A 135 -13.16 -8.82 18.60
CA THR A 135 -11.98 -9.70 18.74
C THR A 135 -11.35 -9.69 20.13
N GLY A 136 -11.72 -8.76 20.99
CA GLY A 136 -11.04 -8.53 22.27
C GLY A 136 -9.66 -7.87 22.15
N VAL A 137 -9.15 -7.58 20.94
CA VAL A 137 -7.81 -7.00 20.73
C VAL A 137 -7.86 -5.48 20.65
N ASP A 138 -6.98 -4.78 21.37
CA ASP A 138 -6.87 -3.32 21.30
C ASP A 138 -5.88 -2.90 20.21
N THR A 139 -6.38 -2.30 19.14
CA THR A 139 -5.60 -1.91 17.97
C THR A 139 -5.33 -0.41 17.88
N ARG A 140 -5.71 0.38 18.89
CA ARG A 140 -5.59 1.86 18.84
C ARG A 140 -4.17 2.33 18.52
N ARG A 141 -3.17 1.75 19.20
CA ARG A 141 -1.75 2.10 18.98
C ARG A 141 -1.29 1.72 17.56
N PHE A 142 -1.71 0.57 17.07
CA PHE A 142 -1.38 0.11 15.73
C PHE A 142 -1.97 1.06 14.68
N ILE A 143 -3.26 1.37 14.80
CA ILE A 143 -3.98 2.28 13.89
C ILE A 143 -3.37 3.70 13.93
N ALA A 144 -3.10 4.23 15.13
CA ALA A 144 -2.46 5.54 15.27
C ALA A 144 -1.10 5.60 14.57
N ARG A 145 -0.29 4.54 14.68
CA ARG A 145 1.06 4.51 14.11
C ARG A 145 1.08 4.28 12.60
N HIS A 146 0.21 3.41 12.08
CA HIS A 146 0.32 2.89 10.72
C HIS A 146 -0.77 3.40 9.76
N ALA A 147 -1.92 3.80 10.30
CA ALA A 147 -3.00 4.40 9.49
C ALA A 147 -2.95 5.94 9.53
N TYR A 148 -2.82 6.51 10.72
CA TYR A 148 -2.75 7.97 10.93
C TYR A 148 -1.31 8.50 11.00
N GLY A 149 -0.34 7.63 11.26
CA GLY A 149 1.07 7.93 11.13
C GLY A 149 1.65 7.48 9.78
N THR A 150 2.92 7.76 9.57
CA THR A 150 3.64 7.42 8.33
C THR A 150 4.51 6.17 8.44
N ALA A 151 4.60 5.56 9.62
CA ALA A 151 5.44 4.39 9.84
C ALA A 151 4.93 3.17 9.07
N ASP A 152 5.85 2.42 8.46
CA ASP A 152 5.53 1.15 7.80
C ASP A 152 4.96 0.15 8.80
N VAL A 153 4.02 -0.66 8.31
CA VAL A 153 3.57 -1.86 9.01
C VAL A 153 4.75 -2.82 9.16
N PRO A 154 5.01 -3.39 10.36
CA PRO A 154 6.13 -4.31 10.58
C PRO A 154 5.86 -5.70 10.01
N LEU A 155 5.68 -5.79 8.69
CA LEU A 155 5.21 -7.00 8.00
C LEU A 155 6.14 -8.19 8.20
N ALA A 156 7.46 -8.00 8.24
CA ALA A 156 8.40 -9.10 8.46
C ALA A 156 8.18 -9.76 9.84
N GLU A 157 7.92 -8.95 10.87
CA GLU A 157 7.65 -9.43 12.23
C GLU A 157 6.29 -10.12 12.31
N LEU A 158 5.27 -9.54 11.67
CA LEU A 158 3.90 -10.08 11.70
C LEU A 158 3.72 -11.34 10.84
N LEU A 159 4.48 -11.49 9.75
CA LEU A 159 4.41 -12.65 8.85
C LEU A 159 5.19 -13.86 9.37
N ALA A 160 6.28 -13.63 10.12
CA ALA A 160 7.16 -14.71 10.58
C ALA A 160 6.44 -15.79 11.42
N PRO A 161 5.55 -15.46 12.39
CA PRO A 161 4.75 -16.45 13.12
C PRO A 161 3.82 -17.29 12.24
N GLN A 162 3.48 -16.80 11.03
CA GLN A 162 2.67 -17.53 10.05
C GLN A 162 3.52 -18.39 9.10
N GLY A 163 4.83 -18.54 9.38
CA GLY A 163 5.76 -19.30 8.54
C GLY A 163 6.14 -18.60 7.24
N VAL A 164 5.84 -17.30 7.09
CA VAL A 164 6.17 -16.52 5.89
C VAL A 164 7.37 -15.62 6.15
N LYS A 165 8.46 -15.83 5.40
CA LYS A 165 9.67 -15.02 5.49
C LYS A 165 9.67 -13.93 4.42
N LEU A 166 9.75 -12.66 4.83
CA LEU A 166 9.94 -11.54 3.92
C LEU A 166 11.43 -11.33 3.61
N GLN A 167 11.80 -11.31 2.34
CA GLN A 167 13.17 -11.03 1.90
C GLN A 167 13.18 -10.04 0.73
N TRP A 168 14.04 -9.03 0.81
CA TRP A 168 14.26 -8.06 -0.26
C TRP A 168 15.34 -8.57 -1.22
N LYS A 169 15.09 -8.41 -2.52
CA LYS A 169 16.03 -8.74 -3.58
C LYS A 169 16.01 -7.64 -4.63
N ALA A 170 17.17 -7.24 -5.13
CA ALA A 170 17.25 -6.36 -6.28
C ALA A 170 16.60 -7.02 -7.50
N THR A 171 15.74 -6.28 -8.21
CA THR A 171 15.08 -6.78 -9.44
C THR A 171 16.11 -7.15 -10.50
N VAL A 172 17.12 -6.30 -10.66
CA VAL A 172 18.29 -6.52 -11.50
C VAL A 172 19.51 -5.97 -10.77
N ASN A 173 20.67 -6.61 -10.93
CA ASN A 173 21.94 -6.14 -10.35
C ASN A 173 22.61 -5.12 -11.29
N ILE A 174 21.83 -4.14 -11.75
CA ILE A 174 22.27 -3.08 -12.68
C ILE A 174 22.03 -1.75 -11.96
N PRO A 175 23.01 -0.83 -11.93
CA PRO A 175 22.81 0.51 -11.40
C PRO A 175 21.61 1.21 -12.04
N SER A 176 20.83 1.92 -11.23
CA SER A 176 19.69 2.71 -11.70
C SER A 176 19.87 4.17 -11.33
N LEU A 177 19.28 5.05 -12.14
CA LEU A 177 19.14 6.47 -11.81
C LEU A 177 17.98 6.72 -10.83
N ASP A 178 17.21 5.70 -10.46
CA ASP A 178 16.00 5.84 -9.63
C ASP A 178 14.98 6.81 -10.24
N VAL A 179 14.81 6.73 -11.56
CA VAL A 179 13.86 7.55 -12.33
C VAL A 179 12.84 6.66 -13.02
N ARG A 180 11.67 7.23 -13.31
CA ARG A 180 10.75 6.68 -14.31
C ARG A 180 10.90 7.50 -15.57
N THR A 181 11.03 6.84 -16.70
CA THR A 181 11.16 7.50 -18.01
C THR A 181 9.86 7.39 -18.80
N ARG A 182 9.66 8.32 -19.73
CA ARG A 182 8.63 8.25 -20.76
C ARG A 182 9.24 8.60 -22.11
N LYS A 183 8.70 8.03 -23.18
CA LYS A 183 9.09 8.41 -24.55
C LYS A 183 8.53 9.80 -24.88
N GLN A 184 9.37 10.65 -25.48
CA GLN A 184 8.98 11.96 -26.01
C GLN A 184 9.57 12.11 -27.42
N GLY A 185 8.79 11.74 -28.44
CA GLY A 185 9.30 11.62 -29.80
C GLY A 185 10.45 10.60 -29.87
N GLU A 186 11.59 11.00 -30.43
CA GLU A 186 12.82 10.19 -30.50
C GLU A 186 13.68 10.28 -29.21
N SER A 187 13.23 11.01 -28.20
CA SER A 187 13.97 11.24 -26.95
C SER A 187 13.37 10.51 -25.75
N VAL A 188 14.17 10.36 -24.69
CA VAL A 188 13.75 9.79 -23.40
C VAL A 188 13.63 10.92 -22.39
N ALA A 189 12.41 11.21 -21.94
CA ALA A 189 12.17 12.22 -20.91
C ALA A 189 11.97 11.58 -19.54
N LEU A 190 12.36 12.28 -18.49
CA LEU A 190 12.14 11.86 -17.11
C LEU A 190 10.68 12.17 -16.73
N ALA A 191 9.91 11.14 -16.43
CA ALA A 191 8.53 11.26 -15.95
C ALA A 191 8.47 11.45 -14.44
N THR A 192 9.38 10.81 -13.70
CA THR A 192 9.52 10.95 -12.25
C THR A 192 10.99 10.81 -11.90
N VAL A 193 11.48 11.64 -10.98
CA VAL A 193 12.77 11.45 -10.31
C VAL A 193 12.49 11.12 -8.85
N LEU A 194 12.93 9.95 -8.37
CA LEU A 194 12.63 9.51 -7.00
C LEU A 194 13.54 10.24 -6.00
N GLU A 195 12.91 10.81 -5.00
CA GLU A 195 13.60 11.61 -3.98
C GLU A 195 14.61 10.76 -3.19
N GLY A 196 15.86 11.20 -3.22
CA GLY A 196 16.97 10.58 -2.49
C GLY A 196 17.71 9.52 -3.30
N GLY A 197 17.16 9.14 -4.47
CA GLY A 197 17.79 8.29 -5.46
C GLY A 197 18.92 8.98 -6.23
N ALA A 198 19.61 8.21 -7.07
CA ALA A 198 20.80 8.67 -7.78
C ALA A 198 20.53 9.86 -8.70
N GLY A 199 19.41 9.85 -9.45
CA GLY A 199 19.00 10.94 -10.33
C GLY A 199 18.72 12.23 -9.58
N HIS A 200 18.04 12.16 -8.43
CA HIS A 200 17.77 13.33 -7.58
C HIS A 200 19.09 13.96 -7.08
N LYS A 201 20.02 13.13 -6.59
CA LYS A 201 21.34 13.59 -6.13
C LYS A 201 22.20 14.16 -7.26
N GLY A 202 22.00 13.67 -8.49
CA GLY A 202 22.63 14.19 -9.69
C GLY A 202 22.00 15.48 -10.24
N GLY A 203 20.96 16.01 -9.58
CA GLY A 203 20.28 17.25 -10.00
C GLY A 203 19.27 17.07 -11.13
N LEU A 204 18.90 15.83 -11.47
CA LEU A 204 17.88 15.56 -12.48
C LEU A 204 16.48 15.90 -11.94
N SER A 205 15.62 16.38 -12.83
CA SER A 205 14.24 16.74 -12.55
C SER A 205 13.29 16.06 -13.53
N ALA A 206 12.04 15.87 -13.11
CA ALA A 206 11.00 15.45 -14.04
C ALA A 206 10.80 16.54 -15.11
N GLY A 207 10.62 16.10 -16.36
CA GLY A 207 10.61 16.96 -17.53
C GLY A 207 11.95 17.03 -18.26
N ASP A 208 13.07 16.72 -17.60
CA ASP A 208 14.38 16.68 -18.25
C ASP A 208 14.41 15.62 -19.35
N VAL A 209 15.20 15.89 -20.40
CA VAL A 209 15.47 14.95 -21.48
C VAL A 209 16.84 14.32 -21.30
N LEU A 210 16.87 13.00 -21.20
CA LEU A 210 18.09 12.24 -21.07
C LEU A 210 18.73 12.07 -22.46
N VAL A 211 19.81 12.81 -22.69
CA VAL A 211 20.51 12.85 -23.99
C VAL A 211 21.60 11.78 -24.08
N ALA A 212 22.44 11.67 -23.05
CA ALA A 212 23.56 10.75 -23.00
C ALA A 212 23.89 10.31 -21.56
N ILE A 213 24.48 9.13 -21.41
CA ILE A 213 25.09 8.63 -20.18
C ILE A 213 26.53 8.23 -20.53
N ASP A 214 27.50 8.73 -19.76
CA ASP A 214 28.94 8.44 -19.98
C ASP A 214 29.40 8.72 -21.42
N GLY A 215 28.91 9.83 -22.01
CA GLY A 215 29.19 10.22 -23.39
C GLY A 215 28.48 9.41 -24.47
N LEU A 216 27.74 8.36 -24.10
CA LEU A 216 26.97 7.53 -25.03
C LEU A 216 25.52 8.01 -25.12
N LYS A 217 25.02 8.19 -26.35
CA LYS A 217 23.64 8.62 -26.60
C LYS A 217 22.65 7.60 -26.04
N VAL A 218 21.59 8.10 -25.39
CA VAL A 218 20.49 7.25 -24.93
C VAL A 218 19.50 7.04 -26.08
N GLU A 219 19.33 5.80 -26.52
CA GLU A 219 18.40 5.41 -27.58
C GLU A 219 17.18 4.70 -26.99
N GLY A 220 16.05 5.42 -26.89
CA GLY A 220 14.79 4.85 -26.39
C GLY A 220 14.86 4.36 -24.94
N ALA A 221 13.69 4.04 -24.36
CA ALA A 221 13.65 3.43 -23.04
C ALA A 221 14.11 1.98 -23.16
N ALA A 222 15.29 1.65 -22.65
CA ALA A 222 15.67 0.26 -22.44
C ALA A 222 14.64 -0.36 -21.49
N GLY A 223 13.78 -1.24 -22.03
CA GLY A 223 12.80 -1.95 -21.23
C GLY A 223 13.49 -2.82 -20.20
N VAL A 224 13.29 -2.49 -18.92
CA VAL A 224 13.54 -3.38 -17.78
C VAL A 224 12.33 -3.31 -16.85
#